data_AF-A0A2I4DA94-F1
#
_entry.id   AF-A0A2I4DA94-F1
#
_cell.length_a   1.000
_cell.length_b   1.000
_cell.length_c   1.000
_cell.angle_alpha   90.00
_cell.angle_beta   90.00
_cell.angle_gamma   90.00
#
_symmetry.space_group_name_H-M   'P 1'
#
loop_
_entity.id
_entity.type
_entity.pdbx_description
1 polymer ?
#
loop_
_entity_poly.entity_id
_entity_poly.type
_entity_poly.pdbx_seq_one_letter_code
_entity_poly.pdbx_strand_id
1 'polypeptide(L)'
;MSLADELLADLEEAGDEGEDGLYPEDEEGESDGEGPQGRAEGGLEDIPEEMEVDYSKAESVASIAKLRNSKQFSEIMDKISEYIGKQRKNSDVSGPVEADPEYRLIVAANNLT
;
A
#
# COMPACT_ATOMS: atom_id res chain seq x y z
N MET A 1 -20.65 -28.55 37.06
CA MET A 1 -20.30 -28.24 35.67
C MET A 1 -19.07 -27.36 35.73
N SER A 2 -18.01 -27.75 35.03
CA SER A 2 -16.73 -27.05 35.02
C SER A 2 -16.75 -25.90 34.00
N LEU A 3 -15.92 -24.86 34.20
CA LEU A 3 -15.71 -23.79 33.22
C LEU A 3 -15.28 -24.33 31.84
N ALA A 4 -14.61 -25.48 31.82
CA ALA A 4 -14.22 -26.17 30.59
C ALA A 4 -15.41 -26.79 29.84
N ASP A 5 -16.51 -27.12 30.54
CA ASP A 5 -17.71 -27.68 29.91
C ASP A 5 -18.57 -26.57 29.28
N GLU A 6 -18.52 -25.34 29.81
CA GLU A 6 -19.20 -24.15 29.26
C GLU A 6 -18.55 -23.68 27.95
N LEU A 7 -17.21 -23.61 27.91
CA LEU A 7 -16.47 -23.21 26.71
C LEU A 7 -16.60 -24.20 25.55
N LEU A 8 -16.79 -25.49 25.86
CA LEU A 8 -17.01 -26.52 24.84
C LEU A 8 -18.39 -26.38 24.19
N ALA A 9 -19.40 -25.96 24.97
CA ALA A 9 -20.74 -25.69 24.45
C ALA A 9 -20.75 -24.46 23.52
N ASP A 10 -20.03 -23.39 23.85
CA ASP A 10 -19.90 -22.20 22.99
C ASP A 10 -19.23 -22.51 21.63
N LEU A 11 -18.26 -23.43 21.59
CA LEU A 11 -17.59 -23.85 20.36
C LEU A 11 -18.44 -24.82 19.52
N GLU A 12 -19.24 -25.67 20.17
CA GLU A 12 -20.15 -26.60 19.49
C GLU A 12 -21.35 -25.83 18.87
N GLU A 13 -21.86 -24.79 19.54
CA GLU A 13 -22.90 -23.90 19.01
C GLU A 13 -22.39 -23.04 17.83
N ALA A 14 -21.12 -22.65 17.82
CA ALA A 14 -20.49 -21.95 16.68
C ALA A 14 -20.10 -22.87 15.50
N GLY A 15 -20.15 -24.20 15.69
CA GLY A 15 -19.70 -25.19 14.70
C GLY A 15 -20.80 -25.81 13.84
N ASP A 16 -22.08 -25.62 14.19
CA ASP A 16 -23.23 -26.25 13.50
C ASP A 16 -23.96 -25.29 12.54
N GLU A 17 -23.48 -24.05 12.37
CA GLU A 17 -23.96 -23.15 11.33
C GLU A 17 -23.14 -23.29 10.04
N GLY A 18 -23.51 -24.27 9.22
CA GLY A 18 -23.38 -24.15 7.77
C GLY A 18 -22.04 -24.57 7.17
N GLU A 19 -21.95 -25.86 6.86
CA GLU A 19 -21.22 -26.40 5.73
C GLU A 19 -21.68 -25.70 4.42
N ASP A 20 -21.10 -24.55 4.05
CA ASP A 20 -21.06 -24.06 2.66
C ASP A 20 -20.00 -22.95 2.45
N GLY A 21 -19.00 -23.24 1.60
CA GLY A 21 -18.43 -22.21 0.72
C GLY A 21 -17.19 -21.40 1.17
N LEU A 22 -16.33 -21.91 2.04
CA LEU A 22 -14.97 -21.36 2.17
C LEU A 22 -14.06 -22.02 1.13
N TYR A 23 -13.22 -21.24 0.44
CA TYR A 23 -12.25 -21.59 -0.61
C TYR A 23 -12.79 -21.56 -2.06
N PRO A 24 -12.50 -20.49 -2.84
CA PRO A 24 -12.33 -20.66 -4.28
C PRO A 24 -11.11 -21.55 -4.49
N GLU A 25 -11.31 -22.69 -5.16
CA GLU A 25 -10.25 -23.54 -5.66
C GLU A 25 -9.46 -22.78 -6.75
N ASP A 26 -8.19 -22.50 -6.47
CA ASP A 26 -7.21 -22.14 -7.50
C ASP A 26 -6.95 -23.39 -8.36
N GLU A 27 -7.68 -23.54 -9.46
CA GLU A 27 -7.25 -24.42 -10.55
C GLU A 27 -6.23 -23.67 -11.44
N GLU A 28 -4.96 -24.02 -11.24
CA GLU A 28 -3.89 -23.80 -12.20
C GLU A 28 -4.22 -24.48 -13.53
N GLY A 29 -4.10 -23.77 -14.66
CA GLY A 29 -4.23 -24.42 -15.97
C GLY A 29 -4.12 -23.49 -17.18
N GLU A 30 -2.90 -23.35 -17.70
CA GLU A 30 -2.61 -23.17 -19.13
C GLU A 30 -2.94 -21.80 -19.76
N SER A 31 -2.03 -20.85 -19.50
CA SER A 31 -1.73 -19.80 -20.48
C SER A 31 -1.00 -20.43 -21.67
N ASP A 32 -1.76 -20.83 -22.70
CA ASP A 32 -1.22 -20.98 -24.05
C ASP A 32 -2.34 -20.73 -25.08
N GLY A 33 -2.21 -19.68 -25.88
CA GLY A 33 -3.17 -19.38 -26.93
C GLY A 33 -3.31 -17.90 -27.26
N GLU A 34 -2.31 -17.34 -27.92
CA GLU A 34 -2.52 -16.15 -28.75
C GLU A 34 -3.54 -16.49 -29.86
N GLY A 35 -4.80 -16.12 -29.64
CA GLY A 35 -5.83 -16.04 -30.66
C GLY A 35 -6.11 -14.57 -30.97
N PRO A 36 -6.01 -14.10 -32.22
CA PRO A 36 -6.22 -12.69 -32.56
C PRO A 36 -7.73 -12.42 -32.57
N GLN A 37 -8.31 -12.22 -31.39
CA GLN A 37 -9.70 -11.81 -31.26
C GLN A 37 -9.78 -10.30 -31.26
N GLY A 38 -10.27 -9.78 -32.38
CA GLY A 38 -10.92 -8.48 -32.44
C GLY A 38 -9.95 -7.32 -32.44
N ARG A 39 -9.45 -6.99 -33.65
CA ARG A 39 -9.14 -5.61 -34.00
C ARG A 39 -10.39 -4.76 -33.76
N ALA A 40 -10.58 -4.31 -32.52
CA ALA A 40 -11.37 -3.13 -32.26
C ALA A 40 -10.55 -1.97 -32.83
N GLU A 41 -10.96 -1.49 -34.01
CA GLU A 41 -10.61 -0.15 -34.48
C GLU A 41 -11.27 0.88 -33.55
N GLY A 42 -10.85 0.90 -32.30
CA GLY A 42 -11.00 2.02 -31.40
C GLY A 42 -9.61 2.56 -31.21
N GLY A 43 -9.16 3.40 -32.15
CA GLY A 43 -7.93 4.15 -31.96
C GLY A 43 -8.01 4.83 -30.60
N LEU A 44 -7.14 4.43 -29.68
CA LEU A 44 -6.87 5.24 -28.51
C LEU A 44 -6.35 6.56 -29.10
N GLU A 45 -7.18 7.59 -29.06
CA GLU A 45 -6.71 8.94 -29.39
C GLU A 45 -5.53 9.20 -28.46
N ASP A 46 -4.36 9.44 -29.05
CA ASP A 46 -3.16 9.84 -28.32
C ASP A 46 -3.55 11.05 -27.46
N ILE A 47 -3.62 10.83 -26.14
CA ILE A 47 -3.82 11.93 -25.20
C ILE A 47 -2.61 12.86 -25.43
N PRO A 48 -2.82 14.14 -25.79
CA PRO A 48 -1.71 15.04 -26.02
C PRO A 48 -0.84 15.08 -24.75
N GLU A 49 0.39 14.55 -24.86
CA GLU A 49 1.36 14.48 -23.77
C GLU A 49 1.88 15.86 -23.34
N GLU A 50 1.44 16.91 -24.01
CA GLU A 50 1.81 18.29 -23.69
C GLU A 50 1.04 18.78 -22.47
N MET A 51 1.54 18.41 -21.29
CA MET A 51 1.31 19.22 -20.10
C MET A 51 1.99 20.58 -20.34
N GLU A 52 1.22 21.58 -20.75
CA GLU A 52 1.69 22.97 -20.84
C GLU A 52 2.03 23.51 -19.44
N VAL A 53 3.27 23.26 -19.02
CA VAL A 53 3.81 23.87 -17.81
C VAL A 53 4.59 25.11 -18.23
N ASP A 54 4.11 26.29 -17.83
CA ASP A 54 4.76 27.56 -18.13
C ASP A 54 6.10 27.67 -17.38
N TYR A 55 7.19 27.33 -18.06
CA TYR A 55 8.55 27.45 -17.56
C TYR A 55 9.18 28.83 -17.80
N SER A 56 8.49 29.75 -18.51
CA SER A 56 9.06 31.03 -18.93
C SER A 56 9.48 31.94 -17.76
N LYS A 57 8.90 31.72 -16.58
CA LYS A 57 9.15 32.47 -15.34
C LYS A 57 10.15 31.78 -14.41
N ALA A 58 10.61 30.57 -14.75
CA ALA A 58 11.50 29.80 -13.90
C ALA A 58 12.97 30.13 -14.20
N GLU A 59 13.57 31.01 -13.40
CA GLU A 59 15.00 31.33 -13.47
C GLU A 59 15.91 30.17 -13.03
N SER A 60 15.35 29.17 -12.34
CA SER A 60 16.09 28.02 -11.80
C SER A 60 15.20 26.78 -11.68
N VAL A 61 15.82 25.60 -11.83
CA VAL A 61 15.18 24.29 -11.59
C VAL A 61 14.65 24.18 -10.16
N ALA A 62 15.29 24.87 -9.20
CA ALA A 62 14.82 24.94 -7.81
C ALA A 62 13.44 25.62 -7.66
N SER A 63 13.11 26.54 -8.56
CA SER A 63 11.82 27.26 -8.60
C SER A 63 10.69 26.35 -9.08
N ILE A 64 11.02 25.34 -9.88
CA ILE A 64 10.08 24.33 -10.39
C ILE A 64 9.95 23.16 -9.38
N ALA A 65 11.05 22.83 -8.69
CA ALA A 65 11.12 21.72 -7.74
C ALA A 65 10.38 22.03 -6.42
N LYS A 66 9.04 21.89 -6.43
CA LYS A 66 8.16 22.13 -5.27
C LYS A 66 8.47 21.24 -4.07
N LEU A 67 8.85 19.98 -4.31
CA LEU A 67 9.08 19.00 -3.25
C LEU A 67 10.46 19.16 -2.59
N ARG A 68 11.53 19.32 -3.39
CA ARG A 68 12.92 19.31 -2.92
C ARG A 68 13.21 20.39 -1.86
N ASN A 69 12.61 21.56 -2.03
CA ASN A 69 12.81 22.69 -1.12
C ASN A 69 11.66 22.81 -0.10
N SER A 70 10.76 21.83 -0.04
CA SER A 70 9.64 21.85 0.90
C SER A 70 10.14 21.59 2.33
N LYS A 71 9.51 22.26 3.30
CA LYS A 71 9.79 22.05 4.73
C LYS A 71 9.45 20.61 5.14
N GLN A 72 8.34 20.09 4.64
CA GLN A 72 7.88 18.73 4.92
C GLN A 72 8.89 17.67 4.48
N PHE A 73 9.44 17.80 3.27
CA PHE A 73 10.50 16.90 2.79
C PHE A 73 11.74 16.96 3.67
N SER A 74 12.18 18.15 4.05
CA SER A 74 13.36 18.34 4.92
C SER A 74 13.15 17.68 6.29
N GLU A 75 12.01 17.93 6.93
CA GLU A 75 11.66 17.36 8.24
C GLU A 75 11.56 15.83 8.21
N ILE A 76 11.03 15.26 7.14
CA ILE A 76 10.93 13.79 6.97
C ILE A 76 12.33 13.19 6.76
N MET A 77 13.16 13.80 5.93
CA MET A 77 14.55 13.34 5.70
C MET A 77 15.42 13.41 6.96
N ASP A 78 15.24 14.44 7.79
CA ASP A 78 15.94 14.57 9.08
C ASP A 78 15.56 13.43 10.03
N LYS A 79 14.25 13.13 10.12
CA LYS A 79 13.76 12.00 10.94
C LYS A 79 14.23 10.65 10.41
N ILE A 80 14.22 10.45 9.10
CA ILE A 80 14.74 9.21 8.50
C ILE A 80 16.20 9.01 8.90
N SER A 81 17.00 10.07 8.83
CA SER A 81 18.42 10.05 9.21
C SER A 81 18.65 9.61 10.67
N GLU A 82 17.71 9.90 11.58
CA GLU A 82 17.79 9.46 12.97
C GLU A 82 17.62 7.95 13.15
N TYR A 83 16.81 7.33 12.30
CA TYR A 83 16.52 5.88 12.30
C TYR A 83 17.50 5.07 11.44
N ILE A 84 18.26 5.71 10.53
CA ILE A 84 19.32 5.05 9.77
C ILE A 84 20.35 4.44 10.75
N GLY A 85 20.55 3.12 10.64
CA GLY A 85 21.49 2.37 11.49
C GLY A 85 20.92 1.92 12.84
N LYS A 86 19.69 2.30 13.19
CA LYS A 86 18.98 1.84 14.39
C LYS A 86 17.79 0.95 14.01
N GLN A 87 18.04 -0.11 13.24
CA GLN A 87 16.98 -1.07 12.88
C GLN A 87 16.38 -1.68 14.15
N ARG A 88 15.11 -1.34 14.42
CA ARG A 88 14.33 -1.95 15.50
C ARG A 88 13.86 -3.35 15.09
N LYS A 89 13.72 -4.21 16.09
CA LYS A 89 13.17 -5.56 15.91
C LYS A 89 11.66 -5.52 16.15
N ASN A 90 10.94 -6.51 15.63
CA ASN A 90 9.49 -6.64 15.85
C ASN A 90 9.12 -6.74 17.34
N SER A 91 10.05 -7.17 18.20
CA SER A 91 9.88 -7.17 19.66
C SER A 91 9.77 -5.79 20.28
N ASP A 92 10.27 -4.76 19.60
CA ASP A 92 10.34 -3.38 20.10
C ASP A 92 9.07 -2.59 19.73
N VAL A 93 8.21 -3.16 18.87
CA VAL A 93 6.92 -2.61 18.49
C VAL A 93 5.91 -2.98 19.57
N SER A 94 5.44 -1.98 20.32
CA SER A 94 4.41 -2.16 21.33
C SER A 94 3.08 -1.57 20.87
N GLY A 95 2.03 -2.40 20.84
CA GLY A 95 0.70 -2.01 20.40
C GLY A 95 0.49 -2.14 18.88
N PRO A 96 -0.59 -1.54 18.34
CA PRO A 96 -0.86 -1.55 16.92
C PRO A 96 0.26 -0.90 16.11
N VAL A 97 0.57 -1.45 14.94
CA VAL A 97 1.67 -0.99 14.08
C VAL A 97 1.46 0.46 13.60
N GLU A 98 0.21 0.90 13.49
CA GLU A 98 -0.18 2.26 13.09
C GLU A 98 0.23 3.33 14.10
N ALA A 99 0.40 2.94 15.37
CA ALA A 99 0.87 3.83 16.42
C ALA A 99 2.40 3.95 16.44
N ASP A 100 3.13 3.06 15.76
CA ASP A 100 4.59 3.08 15.76
C ASP A 100 5.14 4.33 15.04
N PRO A 101 6.05 5.08 15.65
CA PRO A 101 6.56 6.33 15.08
C PRO A 101 7.33 6.15 13.76
N GLU A 102 8.01 5.02 13.55
CA GLU A 102 8.75 4.72 12.32
C GLU A 102 7.79 4.27 11.22
N TYR A 103 6.77 3.47 11.56
CA TYR A 103 5.69 3.18 10.61
C TYR A 103 4.98 4.47 10.15
N ARG A 104 4.65 5.38 11.07
CA ARG A 104 4.04 6.68 10.72
C ARG A 104 4.97 7.55 9.87
N LEU A 105 6.27 7.49 10.12
CA LEU A 105 7.26 8.20 9.30
C LEU A 105 7.33 7.63 7.88
N ILE A 106 7.28 6.31 7.71
CA ILE A 106 7.24 5.64 6.40
C ILE A 106 5.98 6.06 5.64
N VAL A 107 4.81 6.00 6.30
CA VAL A 107 3.54 6.44 5.69
C VAL A 107 3.60 7.91 5.29
N ALA A 108 4.11 8.79 6.17
CA ALA A 108 4.26 10.20 5.88
C ALA A 108 5.23 10.45 4.70
N ALA A 109 6.31 9.68 4.61
CA ALA A 109 7.27 9.77 3.51
C ALA A 109 6.67 9.32 2.17
N ASN A 110 5.87 8.24 2.18
CA ASN A 110 5.19 7.74 0.99
C ASN A 110 4.12 8.71 0.48
N ASN A 111 3.52 9.50 1.37
CA ASN A 111 2.49 10.48 1.03
C ASN A 111 3.05 11.84 0.58
N LEU A 112 4.36 11.97 0.33
CA LEU A 112 4.99 13.23 -0.11
C LEU A 112 4.77 13.56 -1.60
N THR A 113 4.03 12.74 -2.34
CA THR A 113 3.74 12.88 -3.78
C THR A 113 2.28 12.55 -4.06
#